data_AF-A0A2N8MS42-F1
#
_entry.id   AF-A0A2N8MS42-F1
#
_cell.length_a   1.000
_cell.length_b   1.000
_cell.length_c   1.000
_cell.angle_alpha   90.00
_cell.angle_beta   90.00
_cell.angle_gamma   90.00
#
_symmetry.space_group_name_H-M   'P 1'
#
loop_
_entity.id
_entity.type
_entity.pdbx_description
1 polymer ?
#
loop_
_entity_poly.entity_id
_entity_poly.type
_entity_poly.pdbx_seq_one_letter_code
_entity_poly.pdbx_strand_id
1 'polypeptide(L)'
;MPVELADRTERLNLDIDELSAVGRSLYALLGKFTGYRIAAVGWERADTWFDLDELRSDYADELAAGDLPGLVVSDDVYETLPGAKGFKTFEPGYQWIPYRGEKST
;
A
#
# COMPACT_ATOMS: atom_id res chain seq x y z
N MET A 1 22.88 -23.68 -5.78
CA MET A 1 23.18 -23.00 -7.07
C MET A 1 22.59 -21.60 -6.97
N PRO A 2 23.40 -20.53 -7.00
CA PRO A 2 22.86 -19.17 -7.02
C PRO A 2 22.18 -18.95 -8.38
N VAL A 3 20.95 -18.46 -8.36
CA VAL A 3 20.29 -17.98 -9.58
C VAL A 3 20.89 -16.62 -9.87
N GLU A 4 21.78 -16.54 -10.86
CA GLU A 4 22.13 -15.26 -11.48
C GLU A 4 20.85 -14.70 -12.10
N LEU A 5 20.25 -13.72 -11.44
CA LEU A 5 19.28 -12.83 -12.05
C LEU A 5 20.04 -12.02 -13.10
N ALA A 6 20.09 -12.54 -14.32
CA ALA A 6 20.59 -11.78 -15.46
C ALA A 6 19.91 -10.40 -15.46
N ASP A 7 20.70 -9.34 -15.56
CA ASP A 7 20.25 -7.95 -15.62
C ASP A 7 19.35 -7.76 -16.85
N ARG A 8 18.06 -8.05 -16.68
CA ARG A 8 17.00 -7.90 -17.68
C ARG A 8 16.26 -6.58 -17.50
N THR A 9 16.95 -5.55 -17.01
CA THR A 9 16.31 -4.28 -16.70
C THR A 9 16.28 -3.39 -17.95
N GLU A 10 15.55 -3.82 -18.98
CA GLU A 10 15.13 -2.89 -20.03
C GLU A 10 14.23 -1.83 -19.37
N ARG A 11 14.70 -0.58 -19.32
CA ARG A 11 13.93 0.51 -18.74
C ARG A 11 12.76 0.82 -19.67
N LEU A 12 11.56 0.48 -19.22
CA LEU A 12 10.33 0.88 -19.89
C LEU A 12 10.06 2.36 -19.60
N ASN A 13 9.93 3.17 -20.65
CA ASN A 13 9.46 4.55 -20.52
C ASN A 13 7.94 4.53 -20.51
N LEU A 14 7.35 4.40 -19.32
CA LEU A 14 5.90 4.44 -19.14
C LEU A 14 5.41 5.88 -19.07
N ASP A 15 4.27 6.17 -19.69
CA ASP A 15 3.54 7.39 -19.40
C ASP A 15 2.75 7.30 -18.06
N ILE A 16 2.06 8.38 -17.69
CA ILE A 16 1.31 8.46 -16.42
C ILE A 16 0.15 7.45 -16.39
N ASP A 17 -0.52 7.22 -17.51
CA ASP A 17 -1.67 6.32 -17.58
C ASP A 17 -1.22 4.86 -17.50
N GLU A 18 -0.12 4.53 -18.18
CA GLU A 18 0.53 3.21 -18.12
C GLU A 18 1.07 2.92 -16.72
N LEU A 19 1.75 3.88 -16.09
CA LEU A 19 2.22 3.74 -14.72
C LEU A 19 1.05 3.53 -13.74
N SER A 20 -0.04 4.28 -13.93
CA SER A 20 -1.26 4.10 -13.14
C SER A 20 -1.89 2.73 -13.36
N ALA A 21 -1.85 2.19 -14.58
CA ALA A 21 -2.35 0.85 -14.89
C ALA A 21 -1.50 -0.25 -14.22
N VAL A 22 -0.19 -0.08 -14.17
CA VAL A 22 0.71 -0.98 -13.42
C VAL A 22 0.38 -0.93 -11.93
N GLY A 23 0.21 0.27 -11.36
CA GLY A 23 -0.19 0.43 -9.96
C GLY A 23 -1.50 -0.28 -9.64
N ARG A 24 -2.56 -0.06 -10.44
CA ARG A 24 -3.84 -0.76 -10.30
C ARG A 24 -3.70 -2.27 -10.39
N SER A 25 -2.85 -2.77 -11.29
CA SER A 25 -2.60 -4.22 -11.44
C SER A 25 -1.90 -4.81 -10.21
N LEU A 26 -1.02 -4.05 -9.57
CA LEU A 26 -0.34 -4.45 -8.34
C LEU A 26 -1.33 -4.54 -7.16
N TYR A 27 -2.23 -3.57 -7.01
CA TYR A 27 -3.29 -3.66 -5.99
C TYR A 27 -4.32 -4.76 -6.30
N ALA A 28 -4.70 -4.96 -7.57
CA ALA A 28 -5.56 -6.07 -7.96
C ALA A 28 -4.92 -7.45 -7.68
N LEU A 29 -3.58 -7.53 -7.68
CA LEU A 29 -2.86 -8.71 -7.23
C LEU A 29 -2.84 -8.79 -5.69
N LEU A 30 -2.60 -7.68 -4.99
CA LEU A 30 -2.64 -7.63 -3.53
C LEU A 30 -3.99 -8.11 -2.97
N GLY A 31 -5.10 -7.66 -3.56
CA GLY A 31 -6.46 -8.05 -3.15
C GLY A 31 -6.77 -9.55 -3.28
N LYS A 32 -5.93 -10.33 -3.99
CA LYS A 32 -6.06 -11.79 -4.07
C LYS A 32 -5.36 -12.52 -2.93
N PHE A 33 -4.48 -11.84 -2.18
CA PHE A 33 -3.83 -12.42 -1.02
C PHE A 33 -4.72 -12.31 0.21
N THR A 34 -4.56 -13.26 1.12
CA THR A 34 -5.33 -13.33 2.37
C THR A 34 -4.40 -13.57 3.55
N GLY A 35 -4.73 -13.00 4.70
CA GLY A 35 -4.01 -13.25 5.96
C GLY A 35 -2.84 -12.33 6.24
N TYR A 36 -2.58 -11.34 5.38
CA TYR A 36 -1.66 -10.26 5.72
C TYR A 36 -2.36 -9.26 6.64
N ARG A 37 -1.59 -8.57 7.49
CA ARG A 37 -2.12 -7.56 8.43
C ARG A 37 -1.85 -6.14 7.97
N ILE A 38 -0.70 -5.94 7.32
CA ILE A 38 -0.27 -4.67 6.76
C ILE A 38 0.37 -4.96 5.40
N ALA A 39 0.10 -4.11 4.43
CA ALA A 39 0.85 -4.02 3.19
C ALA A 39 1.02 -2.54 2.83
N ALA A 40 2.23 -2.13 2.48
CA ALA A 40 2.49 -0.83 1.88
C ALA A 40 2.91 -1.06 0.44
N VAL A 41 2.10 -0.57 -0.48
CA VAL A 41 2.35 -0.68 -1.91
C VAL A 41 2.65 0.71 -2.42
N GLY A 42 3.69 0.85 -3.24
CA GLY A 42 4.09 2.14 -3.80
C GLY A 42 5.59 2.29 -3.97
N TRP A 43 5.99 3.12 -4.93
CA TRP A 43 7.40 3.37 -5.23
C TRP A 43 8.16 4.00 -4.06
N GLU A 44 7.55 4.99 -3.38
CA GLU A 44 8.15 5.62 -2.18
C GLU A 44 8.22 4.69 -0.96
N ARG A 45 7.54 3.54 -1.02
CA ARG A 45 7.39 2.61 0.11
C ARG A 45 8.09 1.27 -0.14
N ALA A 46 8.85 1.14 -1.23
CA ALA A 46 9.55 -0.10 -1.58
C ALA A 46 10.59 -0.54 -0.53
N ASP A 47 11.17 0.42 0.20
CA ASP A 47 12.12 0.18 1.28
C ASP A 47 11.48 0.27 2.69
N THR A 48 10.18 0.53 2.76
CA THR A 48 9.48 0.74 4.04
C THR A 48 8.73 -0.51 4.47
N TRP A 49 9.14 -1.06 5.60
CA TRP A 49 8.43 -2.11 6.31
C TRP A 49 7.73 -1.47 7.50
N PHE A 50 6.41 -1.56 7.56
CA PHE A 50 5.67 -1.06 8.70
C PHE A 50 5.50 -2.16 9.74
N ASP A 51 6.00 -1.93 10.94
CA ASP A 51 5.54 -2.65 12.12
C ASP A 51 4.26 -2.00 12.69
N LEU A 52 3.44 -2.79 13.38
CA LEU A 52 2.22 -2.30 14.02
C LEU A 52 2.48 -1.26 15.10
N ASP A 53 3.55 -1.42 15.87
CA ASP A 53 3.89 -0.50 16.95
C ASP A 53 4.44 0.81 16.39
N GLU A 54 5.23 0.76 15.32
CA GLU A 54 5.66 1.94 14.58
C GLU A 54 4.46 2.70 13.99
N LEU A 55 3.49 2.00 13.39
CA LEU A 55 2.27 2.66 12.90
C LEU A 55 1.51 3.38 14.02
N ARG A 56 1.41 2.77 15.21
CA ARG A 56 0.67 3.34 16.35
C ARG A 56 1.39 4.47 17.07
N SER A 57 2.72 4.55 16.94
CA SER A 57 3.55 5.54 17.62
C SER A 57 4.09 6.55 16.62
N ASP A 58 5.01 6.11 15.78
CA ASP A 58 5.89 6.96 14.99
C ASP A 58 5.18 7.56 13.78
N TYR A 59 4.12 6.90 13.30
CA TYR A 59 3.28 7.37 12.20
C TYR A 59 1.84 7.73 12.64
N ALA A 60 1.61 7.88 13.95
CA ALA A 60 0.27 8.11 14.48
C ALA A 60 -0.35 9.41 13.95
N ASP A 61 0.45 10.46 13.81
CA ASP A 61 0.01 11.77 13.32
C ASP A 61 -0.33 11.71 11.82
N GLU A 62 0.50 11.04 11.02
CA GLU A 62 0.27 10.80 9.60
C GLU A 62 -0.96 9.93 9.36
N LEU A 63 -1.17 8.89 10.18
CA LEU A 63 -2.39 8.08 10.16
C LEU A 63 -3.62 8.92 10.49
N ALA A 64 -3.54 9.76 11.52
CA ALA A 64 -4.63 10.64 11.92
C ALA A 64 -4.97 11.68 10.84
N ALA A 65 -3.98 12.06 10.02
CA ALA A 65 -4.15 12.94 8.87
C ALA A 65 -4.60 12.20 7.59
N GLY A 66 -4.45 10.87 7.52
CA GLY A 66 -4.66 10.09 6.29
C GLY A 66 -3.55 10.29 5.26
N ASP A 67 -2.34 10.63 5.70
CA ASP A 67 -1.18 11.01 4.86
C ASP A 67 -0.19 9.85 4.67
N LEU A 68 -0.67 8.60 4.71
CA LEU A 68 0.09 7.40 4.35
C LEU A 68 -0.51 6.72 3.11
N PRO A 69 -0.45 7.36 1.93
CA PRO A 69 -1.06 6.81 0.72
C PRO A 69 -0.43 5.47 0.32
N GLY A 70 -1.29 4.53 -0.08
CA GLY A 70 -0.92 3.16 -0.45
C GLY A 70 -0.75 2.19 0.72
N LEU A 71 -1.01 2.63 1.95
CA LEU A 71 -1.10 1.75 3.11
C LEU A 71 -2.42 0.96 3.06
N VAL A 72 -2.33 -0.36 3.13
CA VAL A 72 -3.43 -1.31 3.27
C VAL A 72 -3.28 -2.04 4.59
N VAL A 73 -4.34 -2.13 5.37
CA VAL A 73 -4.38 -2.84 6.66
C VAL A 73 -5.60 -3.72 6.75
N SER A 74 -5.50 -4.80 7.51
CA SER A 74 -6.67 -5.62 7.86
C SER A 74 -7.61 -4.88 8.81
N ASP A 75 -8.89 -5.26 8.83
CA ASP A 75 -9.91 -4.63 9.69
C ASP A 75 -9.54 -4.71 11.18
N ASP A 76 -8.95 -5.82 11.64
CA ASP A 76 -8.48 -5.97 13.02
C ASP A 76 -7.34 -5.01 13.37
N VAL A 77 -6.51 -4.66 12.39
CA VAL A 77 -5.45 -3.66 12.59
C VAL A 77 -6.07 -2.27 12.59
N TYR A 78 -6.93 -1.98 11.61
CA TYR A 78 -7.64 -0.71 11.47
C TYR A 78 -8.33 -0.28 12.77
N GLU A 79 -9.03 -1.21 13.43
CA GLU A 79 -9.71 -0.97 14.71
C GLU A 79 -8.77 -0.56 15.86
N THR A 80 -7.48 -0.88 15.75
CA THR A 80 -6.47 -0.55 16.76
C THR A 80 -5.68 0.72 16.47
N LEU A 81 -5.86 1.33 15.29
CA LEU A 81 -5.11 2.52 14.90
C LEU A 81 -5.76 3.79 15.47
N PRO A 82 -4.97 4.73 16.01
CA PRO A 82 -5.49 5.98 16.54
C PRO A 82 -6.00 6.87 15.40
N GLY A 83 -7.28 7.27 15.46
CA GLY A 83 -7.82 8.35 14.64
C GLY A 83 -7.87 8.08 13.13
N ALA A 84 -8.31 6.90 12.70
CA ALA A 84 -8.24 6.43 11.31
C ALA A 84 -9.09 7.23 10.29
N LYS A 85 -8.62 8.42 9.90
CA LYS A 85 -9.18 9.24 8.83
C LYS A 85 -8.58 8.85 7.48
N GLY A 86 -9.33 9.10 6.41
CA GLY A 86 -8.86 8.91 5.03
C GLY A 86 -8.84 7.46 4.54
N PHE A 87 -8.99 6.48 5.44
CA PHE A 87 -9.19 5.08 5.04
C PHE A 87 -10.49 4.89 4.26
N LYS A 88 -10.42 4.03 3.26
CA LYS A 88 -11.53 3.51 2.47
C LYS A 88 -11.48 2.00 2.47
N THR A 89 -12.59 1.36 2.14
CA THR A 89 -12.60 -0.09 1.89
C THR A 89 -11.71 -0.41 0.70
N PHE A 90 -10.81 -1.38 0.89
CA PHE A 90 -9.94 -1.90 -0.15
C PHE A 90 -10.57 -3.15 -0.77
N GLU A 91 -10.76 -4.17 0.07
CA GLU A 91 -11.42 -5.45 -0.20
C GLU A 91 -12.10 -5.89 1.11
N PRO A 92 -13.03 -6.86 1.10
CA PRO A 92 -13.61 -7.37 2.34
C PRO A 92 -12.55 -7.82 3.34
N GLY A 93 -12.57 -7.26 4.55
CA GLY A 93 -11.56 -7.52 5.59
C GLY A 93 -10.36 -6.56 5.57
N TYR A 94 -10.30 -5.60 4.64
CA TYR A 94 -9.18 -4.69 4.49
C TYR A 94 -9.60 -3.24 4.21
N GLN A 95 -8.89 -2.30 4.83
CA GLN A 95 -8.98 -0.87 4.59
C GLN A 95 -7.69 -0.35 3.98
N TRP A 96 -7.75 0.73 3.20
CA TRP A 96 -6.56 1.38 2.66
C TRP A 96 -6.68 2.90 2.60
N ILE A 97 -5.54 3.58 2.54
CA ILE A 97 -5.46 5.01 2.26
C ILE A 97 -5.12 5.17 0.77
N PRO A 98 -6.03 5.70 -0.06
CA PRO A 98 -5.80 5.86 -1.50
C PRO A 98 -4.76 6.95 -1.78
N TYR A 99 -4.11 6.90 -2.96
CA TYR A 99 -3.27 8.01 -3.41
C TYR A 99 -4.08 9.28 -3.67
N ARG A 100 -3.44 10.44 -3.46
CA ARG A 100 -4.04 11.73 -3.82
C ARG A 100 -4.33 11.77 -5.32
N GLY A 101 -5.60 12.04 -5.66
CA GLY A 101 -6.06 12.08 -7.05
C GLY A 101 -6.58 10.74 -7.59
N GLU A 102 -6.42 9.64 -6.86
CA GLU A 102 -7.05 8.37 -7.20
C GLU A 102 -8.57 8.51 -7.06
N LYS A 103 -9.29 8.31 -8.17
CA LYS A 103 -10.74 8.24 -8.14
C LYS A 103 -11.10 6.88 -7.56
N SER A 104 -11.87 6.88 -6.48
CA SER A 104 -12.52 5.65 -6.00
C SER A 104 -13.30 5.04 -7.15
N THR A 105 -12.92 3.83 -7.55
CA THR A 105 -13.70 3.01 -8.48
C THR A 105 -15.04 2.62 -7.85
#